data_AF-A0ABD7W1V3-F1
#
_entry.id   AF-A0ABD7W1V3-F1
#
_cell.length_a   1.000
_cell.length_b   1.000
_cell.length_c   1.000
_cell.angle_alpha   90.00
_cell.angle_beta   90.00
_cell.angle_gamma   90.00
#
_symmetry.space_group_name_H-M   'P 1'
#
loop_
_entity.id
_entity.type
_entity.pdbx_description
1 polymer ?
#
loop_
_entity_poly.entity_id
_entity_poly.type
_entity_poly.pdbx_seq_one_letter_code
_entity_poly.pdbx_strand_id
1 'polypeptide(L)'
;MQVAWLNDQQPLLVMFLADGAGSVSQGGEGAMLAVNEAMAYMSQKVQGGELGLNDILATDIVLTVRQRLFAEAEAKELAVRDFACTFLGLISSPDGTLIMQIGDGGMVVDLGHGLQLPLTPMVGEYANMTHFNYRRRCRFQTGNFHQHWACAQSCSIYGWYPATGVKYAG
;
A
#
# COMPACT_ATOMS: atom_id res chain seq x y z
N MET A 1 11.73 1.63 5.94
CA MET A 1 11.54 2.98 6.51
C MET A 1 12.66 3.87 6.03
N GLN A 2 12.34 5.07 5.55
CA GLN A 2 13.30 6.07 5.13
C GLN A 2 12.78 7.47 5.49
N VAL A 3 13.69 8.37 5.83
CA VAL A 3 13.42 9.81 5.89
C VAL A 3 13.99 10.43 4.62
N ALA A 4 13.14 11.12 3.87
CA ALA A 4 13.52 11.90 2.70
C ALA A 4 13.33 13.39 3.01
N TRP A 5 13.90 14.25 2.17
CA TRP A 5 13.77 15.69 2.28
C TRP A 5 13.06 16.22 1.05
N LEU A 6 11.99 16.98 1.27
CA LEU A 6 11.30 17.70 0.20
C LEU A 6 12.11 18.93 -0.23
N ASN A 7 11.76 19.50 -1.39
CA ASN A 7 12.49 20.63 -1.98
C ASN A 7 12.49 21.89 -1.10
N ASP A 8 11.49 22.04 -0.25
CA ASP A 8 11.34 23.11 0.74
C ASP A 8 12.02 22.80 2.08
N GLN A 9 12.89 21.78 2.12
CA GLN A 9 13.60 21.28 3.31
C GLN A 9 12.70 20.70 4.40
N GLN A 10 11.43 20.40 4.09
CA GLN A 10 10.59 19.67 5.03
C GLN A 10 10.95 18.17 5.06
N PRO A 11 11.01 17.57 6.26
CA PRO A 11 11.24 16.13 6.37
C PRO A 11 10.00 15.34 5.94
N LEU A 12 10.21 14.26 5.22
CA LEU A 12 9.18 13.31 4.82
C LEU A 12 9.55 11.92 5.36
N LEU A 13 8.72 11.39 6.26
CA LEU A 13 8.83 10.00 6.71
C LEU A 13 8.07 9.09 5.74
N VAL A 14 8.76 8.09 5.18
CA VAL A 14 8.17 7.08 4.30
C VAL A 14 8.40 5.69 4.90
N MET A 15 7.33 4.95 5.12
CA MET A 15 7.34 3.60 5.65
C MET A 15 6.39 2.73 4.84
N PHE A 16 6.91 1.62 4.33
CA PHE A 16 6.10 0.53 3.81
C PHE A 16 6.42 -0.75 4.58
N LEU A 17 5.39 -1.56 4.80
CA LEU A 17 5.46 -2.86 5.44
C LEU A 17 4.62 -3.83 4.62
N ALA A 18 5.16 -5.02 4.37
CA ALA A 18 4.41 -6.10 3.75
C ALA A 18 4.68 -7.39 4.50
N ASP A 19 3.63 -8.19 4.68
CA ASP A 19 3.72 -9.54 5.23
C ASP A 19 3.26 -10.55 4.18
N GLY A 20 4.13 -11.50 3.87
CA GLY A 20 3.89 -12.52 2.86
C GLY A 20 3.01 -13.63 3.41
N ALA A 21 2.00 -14.07 2.65
CA ALA A 21 1.20 -15.20 3.09
C ALA A 21 2.06 -16.47 3.17
N GLY A 22 2.21 -17.06 4.36
CA GLY A 22 2.98 -18.31 4.54
C GLY A 22 2.37 -19.53 3.83
N SER A 23 1.13 -19.41 3.33
CA SER A 23 0.40 -20.45 2.62
C SER A 23 0.68 -20.50 1.12
N VAL A 24 1.46 -19.57 0.57
CA VAL A 24 1.75 -19.48 -0.88
C VAL A 24 3.24 -19.64 -1.15
N SER A 25 3.58 -20.10 -2.35
CA SER A 25 4.95 -20.48 -2.71
C SER A 25 5.92 -19.30 -2.76
N GLN A 26 5.46 -18.09 -3.07
CA GLN A 26 6.28 -16.88 -3.22
C GLN A 26 5.84 -15.73 -2.30
N GLY A 27 5.26 -16.03 -1.14
CA GLY A 27 4.71 -15.00 -0.24
C GLY A 27 5.78 -14.01 0.24
N GLY A 28 6.94 -14.52 0.66
CA GLY A 28 8.07 -13.68 1.09
C GLY A 28 8.65 -12.82 -0.03
N GLU A 29 8.73 -13.36 -1.25
CA GLU A 29 9.18 -12.61 -2.42
C GLU A 29 8.17 -11.54 -2.82
N GLY A 30 6.87 -11.86 -2.80
CA GLY A 30 5.79 -10.89 -3.04
C GLY A 30 5.86 -9.71 -2.07
N ALA A 31 6.07 -9.98 -0.78
CA ALA A 31 6.23 -8.93 0.23
C ALA A 31 7.47 -8.05 -0.04
N MET A 32 8.60 -8.67 -0.40
CA MET A 32 9.83 -7.95 -0.72
C MET A 32 9.66 -7.05 -1.96
N LEU A 33 9.06 -7.57 -3.03
CA LEU A 33 8.79 -6.81 -4.25
C LEU A 33 7.85 -5.64 -3.99
N ALA A 34 6.81 -5.84 -3.19
CA ALA A 34 5.86 -4.79 -2.86
C ALA A 34 6.53 -3.61 -2.13
N VAL A 35 7.35 -3.89 -1.12
CA VAL A 35 8.06 -2.84 -0.38
C VAL A 35 9.09 -2.14 -1.27
N ASN A 36 9.89 -2.91 -2.02
CA ASN A 36 10.95 -2.35 -2.86
C ASN A 36 10.38 -1.46 -3.96
N GLU A 37 9.32 -1.90 -4.63
CA GLU A 37 8.69 -1.14 -5.70
C GLU A 37 8.07 0.16 -5.18
N ALA A 38 7.36 0.10 -4.05
CA ALA A 38 6.78 1.28 -3.43
C ALA A 38 7.85 2.30 -2.98
N MET A 39 8.95 1.82 -2.40
CA MET A 39 10.09 2.67 -2.03
C MET A 39 10.75 3.31 -3.26
N ALA A 40 10.92 2.56 -4.34
CA ALA A 40 11.49 3.08 -5.58
C ALA A 40 10.59 4.15 -6.22
N TYR A 41 9.29 3.89 -6.28
CA TYR A 41 8.30 4.86 -6.76
C TYR A 41 8.31 6.15 -5.93
N MET A 42 8.31 6.04 -4.60
CA MET A 42 8.38 7.20 -3.71
C MET A 42 9.68 7.99 -3.88
N SER A 43 10.81 7.31 -4.06
CA SER A 43 12.09 7.97 -4.30
C SER A 43 12.07 8.81 -5.58
N GLN A 44 11.44 8.30 -6.65
CA GLN A 44 11.27 9.04 -7.90
C GLN A 44 10.33 10.25 -7.72
N LYS A 45 9.21 10.07 -7.00
CA LYS A 45 8.26 11.17 -6.74
C LYS A 45 8.88 12.29 -5.91
N VAL A 46 9.65 11.96 -4.88
CA VAL A 46 10.35 12.96 -4.06
C VAL A 46 11.38 13.72 -4.90
N GLN A 47 12.15 13.03 -5.75
CA GLN A 47 13.11 13.69 -6.66
C GLN A 47 12.42 14.57 -7.71
N GLY A 48 11.21 14.22 -8.14
CA GLY A 48 10.40 15.00 -9.08
C GLY A 48 9.80 16.28 -8.48
N GLY A 49 9.81 16.44 -7.15
CA GLY A 49 9.39 17.68 -6.47
C GLY A 49 7.89 17.90 -6.34
N GLU A 50 7.04 17.06 -6.94
CA GLU A 50 5.59 17.10 -6.81
C GLU A 50 5.10 15.97 -5.91
N LEU A 51 4.85 16.28 -4.63
CA LEU A 51 4.30 15.32 -3.69
C LEU A 51 3.05 15.85 -2.98
N GLY A 52 1.88 15.45 -3.49
CA GLY A 52 0.61 15.63 -2.79
C GLY A 52 0.25 14.39 -1.99
N LEU A 53 0.04 14.52 -0.68
CA LEU A 53 -0.44 13.44 0.19
C LEU A 53 -1.95 13.24 0.02
N ASN A 54 -2.34 12.63 -1.10
CA ASN A 54 -3.73 12.42 -1.49
C ASN A 54 -4.02 10.97 -1.89
N ASP A 55 -5.29 10.70 -2.19
CA ASP A 55 -5.81 9.42 -2.67
C ASP A 55 -5.22 9.00 -4.03
N ILE A 56 -4.84 9.96 -4.88
CA ILE A 56 -4.17 9.71 -6.17
C ILE A 56 -2.80 9.08 -5.92
N LEU A 57 -1.96 9.68 -5.05
CA LEU A 57 -0.66 9.13 -4.68
C LEU A 57 -0.78 7.72 -4.12
N ALA A 58 -1.75 7.51 -3.22
CA ALA A 58 -1.99 6.20 -2.62
C ALA A 58 -2.40 5.14 -3.67
N THR A 59 -3.27 5.54 -4.61
CA THR A 59 -3.71 4.68 -5.71
C THR A 59 -2.56 4.33 -6.65
N ASP A 60 -1.74 5.32 -7.02
CA ASP A 60 -0.60 5.10 -7.91
C ASP A 60 0.44 4.15 -7.30
N ILE A 61 0.79 4.33 -6.01
CA ILE A 61 1.70 3.41 -5.30
C ILE A 61 1.19 1.98 -5.38
N VAL A 62 -0.09 1.77 -5.08
CA VAL A 62 -0.70 0.44 -5.13
C VAL A 62 -0.70 -0.12 -6.56
N LEU A 63 -1.00 0.70 -7.56
CA LEU A 63 -0.99 0.28 -8.95
C LEU A 63 0.41 -0.15 -9.40
N THR A 64 1.44 0.63 -9.09
CA THR A 64 2.83 0.30 -9.44
C THR A 64 3.27 -1.00 -8.75
N VAL A 65 2.98 -1.17 -7.47
CA VAL A 65 3.26 -2.42 -6.73
C VAL A 65 2.56 -3.61 -7.40
N ARG A 66 1.27 -3.49 -7.73
CA ARG A 66 0.53 -4.56 -8.41
C ARG A 66 1.17 -4.89 -9.75
N GLN A 67 1.46 -3.89 -10.58
CA GLN A 67 2.09 -4.10 -11.89
C GLN A 67 3.39 -4.89 -11.76
N ARG A 68 4.23 -4.57 -10.77
CA ARG A 68 5.48 -5.30 -10.51
C ARG A 68 5.22 -6.76 -10.13
N LEU A 69 4.25 -7.03 -9.24
CA LEU A 69 3.87 -8.38 -8.85
C LEU A 69 3.33 -9.19 -10.03
N PHE A 70 2.53 -8.59 -10.90
CA PHE A 70 2.02 -9.23 -12.11
C PHE A 70 3.15 -9.55 -13.10
N ALA A 71 4.07 -8.61 -13.32
CA ALA A 71 5.22 -8.83 -14.19
C ALA A 71 6.13 -9.96 -13.68
N GLU A 72 6.35 -10.03 -12.36
CA GLU A 72 7.15 -11.12 -11.77
C GLU A 72 6.43 -12.48 -11.88
N ALA A 73 5.12 -12.50 -11.66
CA ALA A 73 4.33 -13.72 -11.81
C ALA A 73 4.36 -14.24 -13.25
N GLU A 74 4.25 -13.34 -14.24
CA GLU A 74 4.37 -13.68 -15.65
C GLU A 74 5.78 -14.21 -15.98
N ALA A 75 6.83 -13.54 -15.50
CA ALA A 75 8.22 -13.96 -15.73
C ALA A 75 8.54 -15.35 -15.15
N LYS A 76 7.85 -15.76 -14.07
CA LYS A 76 8.02 -17.06 -13.42
C LYS A 76 6.99 -18.11 -13.82
N GLU A 77 6.06 -17.77 -14.73
CA GLU A 77 4.93 -18.62 -15.12
C GLU A 77 4.08 -19.09 -13.92
N LEU A 78 3.98 -18.24 -12.89
CA LEU A 78 3.20 -18.49 -11.67
C LEU A 78 1.92 -17.66 -11.66
N ALA A 79 0.97 -18.05 -10.81
CA ALA A 79 -0.21 -17.24 -10.61
C ALA A 79 0.13 -16.05 -9.69
N VAL A 80 -0.42 -14.86 -9.96
CA VAL A 80 -0.20 -13.69 -9.09
C VAL A 80 -0.58 -13.93 -7.62
N ARG A 81 -1.52 -14.86 -7.37
CA ARG A 81 -1.91 -15.28 -6.02
C ARG A 81 -0.77 -15.94 -5.26
N ASP A 82 0.22 -16.50 -5.95
CA ASP A 82 1.37 -17.15 -5.33
C ASP A 82 2.33 -16.14 -4.69
N PHE A 83 2.18 -14.85 -5.02
CA PHE A 83 2.88 -13.70 -4.43
C PHE A 83 1.99 -12.93 -3.44
N ALA A 84 0.94 -13.55 -2.92
CA ALA A 84 0.01 -12.92 -1.99
C ALA A 84 0.75 -12.39 -0.74
N CYS A 85 0.57 -11.10 -0.50
CA CYS A 85 1.07 -10.39 0.68
C CYS A 85 0.06 -9.33 1.12
N THR A 86 0.17 -8.90 2.37
CA THR A 86 -0.42 -7.66 2.88
C THR A 86 0.47 -6.48 2.49
N PHE A 87 -0.06 -5.26 2.51
CA PHE A 87 0.73 -4.06 2.28
C PHE A 87 0.17 -2.89 3.09
N LEU A 88 1.04 -2.28 3.88
CA LEU A 88 0.76 -1.10 4.67
C LEU A 88 1.75 -0.01 4.29
N GLY A 89 1.27 1.23 4.23
CA GLY A 89 2.09 2.40 3.95
C GLY A 89 1.74 3.57 4.87
N LEU A 90 2.76 4.28 5.30
CA LEU A 90 2.69 5.53 6.04
C LEU A 90 3.64 6.52 5.38
N ILE A 91 3.09 7.64 4.94
CA ILE A 91 3.84 8.76 4.38
C ILE A 91 3.44 9.99 5.19
N SER A 92 4.38 10.60 5.89
CA SER A 92 4.10 11.69 6.82
C SER A 92 5.04 12.88 6.57
N SER A 93 4.46 14.06 6.41
CA SER A 93 5.13 15.36 6.36
C SER A 93 4.54 16.28 7.45
N PRO A 94 5.14 17.46 7.69
CA PRO A 94 4.55 18.47 8.56
C PRO A 94 3.13 18.89 8.12
N ASP A 95 2.88 18.90 6.81
CA ASP A 95 1.62 19.34 6.23
C ASP A 95 0.52 18.27 6.25
N GLY A 96 0.85 17.00 6.50
CA GLY A 96 -0.14 15.92 6.52
C GLY A 96 0.45 14.52 6.59
N THR A 97 -0.42 13.54 6.78
CA THR A 97 -0.06 12.13 6.81
C THR A 97 -1.04 11.33 5.95
N LEU A 98 -0.48 10.52 5.06
CA LEU A 98 -1.18 9.53 4.25
C LEU A 98 -0.90 8.15 4.81
N ILE A 99 -1.98 7.44 5.14
CA ILE A 99 -1.96 6.05 5.59
C ILE A 99 -2.70 5.21 4.56
N MET A 100 -2.10 4.10 4.17
CA MET A 100 -2.67 3.13 3.25
C MET A 100 -2.56 1.73 3.79
N GLN A 101 -3.57 0.91 3.50
CA GLN A 101 -3.57 -0.48 3.89
C GLN A 101 -4.33 -1.36 2.90
N ILE A 102 -3.73 -2.53 2.67
CA ILE A 102 -4.32 -3.68 2.00
C ILE A 102 -4.00 -4.92 2.84
N GLY A 103 -5.04 -5.66 3.22
CA GLY A 103 -4.92 -6.82 4.11
C GLY A 103 -5.41 -6.55 5.51
N ASP A 104 -5.22 -7.55 6.34
CA ASP A 104 -5.65 -7.64 7.74
C ASP A 104 -4.59 -7.15 8.72
N GLY A 105 -3.48 -6.59 8.23
CA GLY A 105 -2.53 -5.85 9.06
C GLY A 105 -3.22 -4.70 9.80
N GLY A 106 -2.49 -4.08 10.74
CA GLY A 106 -2.99 -2.92 11.45
C GLY A 106 -1.86 -1.96 11.74
N MET A 107 -2.17 -0.66 11.69
CA MET A 107 -1.26 0.38 12.12
C MET A 107 -1.95 1.21 13.20
N VAL A 108 -1.29 1.34 14.35
CA VAL A 108 -1.74 2.18 15.46
C VAL A 108 -0.85 3.40 15.49
N VAL A 109 -1.45 4.58 15.61
CA VAL A 109 -0.73 5.86 15.67
C VAL A 109 -1.14 6.62 16.93
N ASP A 110 -0.20 7.32 17.54
CA ASP A 110 -0.48 8.29 18.60
C ASP A 110 -0.21 9.69 18.06
N LEU A 111 -1.25 10.53 18.05
CA LEU A 111 -1.18 11.93 17.63
C LEU A 111 -1.26 12.91 18.82
N GLY A 112 -0.97 12.45 20.05
CA GLY A 112 -1.03 13.28 21.26
C GLY A 112 -2.39 13.26 21.97
N HIS A 113 -3.32 12.41 21.50
CA HIS A 113 -4.62 12.17 22.11
C HIS A 113 -4.81 10.70 22.52
N GLY A 114 -3.71 9.94 22.60
CA GLY A 114 -3.72 8.51 22.85
C GLY A 114 -3.73 7.68 21.56
N LEU A 115 -3.65 6.36 21.72
CA LEU A 115 -3.57 5.41 20.63
C LEU A 115 -4.85 5.41 19.78
N GLN A 116 -4.70 5.64 18.48
CA GLN A 116 -5.78 5.62 17.50
C GLN A 116 -5.51 4.59 16.40
N LEU A 117 -6.60 4.00 15.90
CA LEU A 117 -6.59 3.08 14.76
C LEU A 117 -7.13 3.81 13.53
N PRO A 118 -6.25 4.44 12.71
CA PRO A 118 -6.66 5.24 11.57
C PRO A 118 -7.43 4.39 10.55
N LEU A 119 -6.86 3.24 10.16
CA LEU A 119 -7.53 2.28 9.30
C LEU A 119 -7.93 1.05 10.11
N THR A 120 -9.25 0.76 10.14
CA THR A 120 -9.74 -0.53 10.61
C THR A 120 -9.21 -1.64 9.70
N PRO A 121 -8.59 -2.71 10.25
CA PRO A 121 -8.11 -3.84 9.48
C PRO A 121 -9.14 -4.40 8.51
N MET A 122 -8.71 -4.82 7.32
CA MET A 122 -9.61 -5.47 6.36
C MET A 122 -9.90 -6.90 6.81
N VAL A 123 -10.90 -7.04 7.66
CA VAL A 123 -11.50 -8.33 7.99
C VAL A 123 -12.40 -8.80 6.83
N GLY A 124 -12.20 -10.03 6.38
CA GLY A 124 -13.24 -10.73 5.60
C GLY A 124 -14.43 -11.13 6.49
N GLU A 125 -15.49 -11.72 5.90
CA GLU A 125 -16.67 -12.21 6.66
C GLU A 125 -16.35 -13.23 7.77
N TYR A 126 -15.13 -13.79 7.76
CA TYR A 126 -14.60 -14.70 8.78
C TYR A 126 -13.24 -14.20 9.26
N ALA A 127 -12.94 -14.40 10.54
CA ALA A 127 -11.68 -13.98 11.19
C ALA A 127 -10.40 -14.54 10.53
N ASN A 128 -10.52 -15.54 9.65
CA ASN A 128 -9.41 -16.18 8.93
C ASN A 128 -9.35 -15.81 7.43
N MET A 129 -10.06 -14.77 6.97
CA MET A 129 -10.05 -14.37 5.56
C MET A 129 -9.31 -13.03 5.37
N THR A 130 -8.08 -13.14 4.89
CA THR A 130 -7.18 -12.01 4.62
C THR A 130 -7.37 -11.45 3.21
N HIS A 131 -7.47 -10.12 3.09
CA HIS A 131 -7.55 -9.44 1.80
C HIS A 131 -6.15 -9.09 1.26
N PHE A 132 -5.55 -9.97 0.47
CA PHE A 132 -4.21 -9.71 -0.09
C PHE A 132 -4.20 -8.69 -1.25
N ASN A 133 -3.01 -8.16 -1.54
CA ASN A 133 -2.72 -7.12 -2.55
C ASN A 133 -3.23 -7.40 -3.98
N TYR A 134 -3.50 -8.66 -4.33
CA TYR A 134 -4.08 -9.01 -5.63
C TYR A 134 -5.58 -8.63 -5.72
N ARG A 135 -6.30 -8.51 -4.59
CA ARG A 135 -7.73 -8.16 -4.58
C ARG A 135 -7.94 -6.67 -4.84
N ARG A 136 -9.12 -6.29 -5.34
CA ARG A 136 -9.41 -4.94 -5.87
C ARG A 136 -9.64 -3.85 -4.81
N ARG A 137 -9.52 -4.17 -3.53
CA ARG A 137 -9.99 -3.32 -2.43
C ARG A 137 -8.80 -2.78 -1.65
N CYS A 138 -8.69 -1.46 -1.57
CA CYS A 138 -7.68 -0.76 -0.78
C CYS A 138 -8.38 0.26 0.11
N ARG A 139 -7.82 0.52 1.29
CA ARG A 139 -8.27 1.62 2.15
C ARG A 139 -7.15 2.63 2.28
N PHE A 140 -7.54 3.89 2.16
CA PHE A 140 -6.65 5.02 2.30
C PHE A 140 -7.27 6.02 3.27
N GLN A 141 -6.43 6.68 4.04
CA GLN A 141 -6.84 7.79 4.89
C GLN A 141 -5.76 8.86 4.88
N THR A 142 -6.20 10.09 4.67
CA THR A 142 -5.39 11.29 4.78
C THR A 142 -5.83 12.07 6.02
N GLY A 143 -4.89 12.72 6.69
CA GLY A 143 -5.18 13.55 7.85
C GLY A 143 -4.01 14.46 8.18
N ASN A 144 -4.30 15.60 8.82
CA ASN A 144 -3.28 16.51 9.33
C ASN A 144 -3.13 16.33 10.83
N PHE A 145 -1.91 16.49 11.35
CA PHE A 145 -1.61 16.40 12.79
C PHE A 145 -2.50 17.30 13.67
N HIS A 146 -3.08 18.37 13.11
CA HIS A 146 -3.93 19.33 13.81
C HIS A 146 -5.45 19.19 13.54
N GLN A 147 -5.89 18.26 12.68
CA GLN A 147 -7.32 18.10 12.34
C GLN A 147 -7.81 16.66 12.56
N HIS A 148 -9.13 16.51 12.77
CA HIS A 148 -9.77 15.19 12.69
C HIS A 148 -9.43 14.54 11.34
N TRP A 149 -9.04 13.26 11.38
CA TRP A 149 -8.78 12.47 10.18
C TRP A 149 -9.95 12.59 9.19
N ALA A 150 -9.65 12.75 7.89
CA ALA A 150 -10.68 12.61 6.88
C ALA A 150 -11.24 11.17 6.92
N CYS A 151 -12.52 11.02 6.56
CA CYS A 151 -13.20 9.72 6.59
C CYS A 151 -12.43 8.68 5.75
N ALA A 152 -12.17 7.50 6.32
CA ALA A 152 -11.44 6.43 5.62
C ALA A 152 -12.13 6.09 4.28
N GLN A 153 -11.43 6.35 3.18
CA GLN A 153 -11.96 6.09 1.85
C GLN A 153 -11.63 4.66 1.46
N SER A 154 -12.66 3.89 1.12
CA SER A 154 -12.50 2.60 0.47
C SER A 154 -12.47 2.82 -1.03
N CYS A 155 -11.33 2.61 -1.67
CA CYS A 155 -11.23 2.65 -3.12
C CYS A 155 -11.32 1.21 -3.68
N SER A 156 -12.24 1.01 -4.63
CA SER A 156 -12.20 -0.14 -5.51
C SER A 156 -11.45 0.29 -6.76
N ILE A 157 -10.25 -0.25 -6.96
CA ILE A 157 -9.43 0.08 -8.12
C ILE A 157 -10.10 -0.57 -9.34
N TYR A 158 -10.96 0.17 -10.02
CA TYR A 158 -11.66 -0.27 -11.23
C TYR A 158 -10.82 0.05 -12.46
N GLY A 159 -10.61 -0.98 -13.30
CA GLY A 159 -10.08 -0.83 -14.65
C GLY A 159 -8.58 -0.67 -14.70
N TRP A 160 -7.88 -1.74 -15.04
CA TRP A 160 -6.70 -1.79 -15.93
C TRP A 160 -6.26 -3.27 -15.93
N TYR A 161 -6.85 -4.04 -16.84
CA TYR A 161 -6.32 -5.34 -17.23
C TYR A 161 -5.21 -5.06 -18.24
N PRO A 162 -3.97 -5.54 -18.06
CA PRO A 162 -3.10 -5.70 -19.22
C PRO A 162 -3.80 -6.67 -20.18
N ALA A 163 -3.80 -6.33 -21.47
CA ALA A 163 -4.49 -7.05 -22.54
C ALA A 163 -3.89 -8.43 -22.86
N THR A 164 -3.30 -9.11 -21.89
CA THR A 164 -2.75 -10.45 -22.03
C THR A 164 -3.64 -11.41 -21.26
N GLY A 165 -4.38 -12.23 -22.01
CA GLY A 165 -5.46 -13.12 -21.55
C GLY A 165 -5.00 -14.25 -20.62
N VAL A 166 -4.59 -13.91 -19.40
CA VAL A 166 -4.30 -14.88 -18.35
C VAL A 166 -5.63 -15.32 -17.72
N LYS A 167 -5.98 -16.58 -17.96
CA LYS A 167 -7.14 -17.25 -17.36
C LYS A 167 -6.92 -17.37 -15.84
N TYR A 168 -7.82 -16.78 -15.06
CA TYR A 168 -7.98 -17.11 -13.65
C TYR A 168 -8.76 -18.42 -13.55
N ALA A 169 -8.12 -19.52 -13.16
CA ALA A 169 -8.83 -20.70 -12.68
C ALA A 169 -9.34 -20.40 -11.26
N GLY A 170 -10.64 -20.59 -11.05
CA GLY A 170 -11.36 -20.35 -9.80
C GLY A 170 -11.01 -21.30 -8.67
#